data_AF-T0PXL2-F1
#
_entry.id   AF-T0PXL2-F1
#
_cell.length_a   1.000
_cell.length_b   1.000
_cell.length_c   1.000
_cell.angle_alpha   90.00
_cell.angle_beta   90.00
_cell.angle_gamma   90.00
#
_symmetry.space_group_name_H-M   'P 1'
#
loop_
_entity.id
_entity.type
_entity.pdbx_description
1 polymer ?
#
loop_
_entity_poly.entity_id
_entity_poly.type
_entity_poly.pdbx_seq_one_letter_code
_entity_poly.pdbx_strand_id
1 'polypeptide(L)'
;EGDKLYGRGTTDCLGHVALVTQFFIELAKHQVVTQKTISSVMIASEENSDIPGVGVENLMETGKIDFLKNGPVLWIDCSDSQPCIGTAGVITWSLRATGKLFHSGLPHLGMNALEMAMDAVNELQKRF
;
A
#
# COMPACT_ATOMS: atom_id res chain seq x y z
N GLU A 1 3.72 -24.54 -9.47
CA GLU A 1 4.43 -25.82 -9.24
C GLU A 1 3.66 -26.59 -8.19
N GLY A 2 3.12 -27.76 -8.55
CA GLY A 2 2.02 -28.35 -7.79
C GLY A 2 0.87 -27.35 -7.64
N ASP A 3 0.32 -27.25 -6.44
CA ASP A 3 -0.80 -26.36 -6.09
C ASP A 3 -0.40 -24.90 -5.81
N LYS A 4 0.86 -24.53 -6.07
CA LYS A 4 1.36 -23.17 -5.85
C LYS A 4 1.38 -22.36 -7.14
N LEU A 5 0.76 -21.18 -7.08
CA LEU A 5 0.82 -20.15 -8.12
C LEU A 5 1.93 -19.16 -7.78
N TYR A 6 2.81 -18.87 -8.75
CA TYR A 6 3.96 -17.99 -8.57
C TYR A 6 3.92 -16.84 -9.59
N GLY A 7 4.24 -15.64 -9.12
CA GLY A 7 4.36 -14.44 -9.93
C GLY A 7 4.25 -13.18 -9.07
N ARG A 8 4.80 -12.06 -9.54
CA ARG A 8 4.48 -10.75 -8.92
C ARG A 8 2.98 -10.52 -9.13
N GLY A 9 2.26 -10.15 -8.07
CA GLY A 9 0.82 -9.97 -8.12
C GLY A 9 0.01 -11.13 -7.53
N THR A 10 0.58 -12.34 -7.36
CA THR A 10 -0.23 -13.51 -6.99
C THR A 10 -0.80 -13.43 -5.58
N THR A 11 -0.09 -12.81 -4.64
CA THR A 11 -0.52 -12.59 -3.25
C THR A 11 -0.89 -11.14 -2.95
N ASP A 12 -0.61 -10.23 -3.88
CA ASP A 12 -0.72 -8.79 -3.70
C ASP A 12 -0.86 -8.12 -5.08
N CYS A 13 -2.07 -7.94 -5.59
CA CYS A 13 -3.35 -8.46 -5.07
C CYS A 13 -4.18 -9.15 -6.17
N LEU A 14 -3.58 -9.46 -7.31
CA LEU A 14 -4.27 -10.05 -8.47
C LEU A 14 -4.91 -11.41 -8.15
N GLY A 15 -4.31 -12.20 -7.26
CA GLY A 15 -4.92 -13.44 -6.78
C GLY A 15 -6.26 -13.19 -6.08
N HIS A 16 -6.35 -12.14 -5.25
CA HIS A 16 -7.58 -11.72 -4.58
C HIS A 16 -8.59 -11.11 -5.54
N VAL A 17 -8.13 -10.34 -6.53
CA VAL A 17 -9.00 -9.85 -7.62
C VAL A 17 -9.63 -11.02 -8.37
N ALA A 18 -8.85 -12.06 -8.69
CA ALA A 18 -9.35 -13.27 -9.33
C ALA A 18 -10.34 -14.03 -8.42
N LEU A 19 -10.04 -14.15 -7.13
CA LEU A 19 -10.94 -14.77 -6.14
C LEU A 19 -12.29 -14.06 -6.07
N VAL A 20 -12.29 -12.74 -5.92
CA VAL A 20 -13.53 -11.93 -5.85
C VAL A 20 -14.30 -12.04 -7.16
N THR A 21 -13.62 -11.96 -8.30
CA THR A 21 -14.25 -12.15 -9.61
C THR A 21 -14.93 -13.51 -9.71
N GLN A 22 -14.24 -14.57 -9.30
CA GLN A 22 -14.77 -15.93 -9.29
C GLN A 22 -15.97 -16.06 -8.33
N PHE A 23 -15.93 -15.42 -7.17
CA PHE A 23 -17.06 -15.39 -6.24
C PHE A 23 -18.32 -14.80 -6.88
N PHE A 24 -18.23 -13.66 -7.58
CA PHE A 24 -19.37 -13.08 -8.29
C PHE A 24 -19.88 -13.96 -9.43
N ILE A 25 -18.97 -14.63 -10.17
CA ILE A 25 -19.34 -15.60 -11.19
C ILE A 25 -20.18 -16.74 -10.59
N GLU A 26 -19.76 -17.29 -9.45
CA GLU A 26 -20.48 -18.40 -8.81
C GLU A 26 -21.82 -17.94 -8.22
N LEU A 27 -21.91 -16.73 -7.63
CA LEU A 27 -23.20 -16.17 -7.20
C LEU A 27 -24.19 -16.07 -8.37
N ALA A 28 -23.72 -15.61 -9.53
CA ALA A 28 -24.54 -15.47 -10.72
C ALA A 28 -24.98 -16.83 -11.30
N LYS A 29 -24.05 -17.79 -11.44
CA LYS A 29 -24.35 -19.14 -11.94
C LYS A 29 -25.38 -19.87 -11.08
N HIS A 30 -25.27 -19.72 -9.76
CA HIS A 30 -26.17 -20.37 -8.81
C HIS A 30 -27.42 -19.53 -8.48
N GLN A 31 -27.57 -18.35 -9.10
CA GLN A 31 -28.70 -17.43 -8.88
C GLN A 31 -28.97 -17.18 -7.39
N VAL A 32 -27.91 -17.01 -6.61
CA VAL A 32 -28.01 -16.87 -5.15
C VAL A 32 -28.77 -15.59 -4.82
N VAL A 33 -29.89 -15.73 -4.10
CA VAL A 33 -30.67 -14.58 -3.63
C VAL A 33 -30.05 -14.04 -2.35
N THR A 34 -29.60 -12.79 -2.37
CA THR A 34 -28.99 -12.13 -1.23
C THR A 34 -29.95 -11.12 -0.59
N GLN A 35 -29.90 -10.98 0.74
CA GLN A 35 -30.69 -9.96 1.45
C GLN A 35 -30.13 -8.54 1.31
N LYS A 36 -28.87 -8.44 0.87
CA LYS A 36 -28.12 -7.20 0.72
C LYS A 36 -27.45 -7.17 -0.64
N THR A 37 -27.24 -5.98 -1.18
CA THR A 37 -26.39 -5.79 -2.36
C THR A 37 -24.95 -6.11 -1.98
N ILE A 38 -24.31 -6.97 -2.76
CA ILE A 38 -22.88 -7.23 -2.67
C ILE A 38 -22.22 -6.48 -3.81
N SER A 39 -21.31 -5.57 -3.48
CA SER A 39 -20.57 -4.76 -4.45
C SER A 39 -19.07 -4.99 -4.27
N SER A 40 -18.33 -5.01 -5.38
CA SER A 40 -16.87 -5.05 -5.38
C SER A 40 -16.31 -3.79 -6.01
N VAL A 41 -15.32 -3.19 -5.36
CA VAL A 41 -14.55 -2.07 -5.89
C VAL A 41 -13.12 -2.56 -6.08
N MET A 42 -12.70 -2.66 -7.34
CA MET A 42 -11.32 -2.98 -7.70
C MET A 42 -10.61 -1.67 -8.01
N ILE A 43 -9.55 -1.37 -7.27
CA ILE A 43 -8.77 -0.14 -7.43
C ILE A 43 -7.45 -0.43 -8.13
N ALA A 44 -6.87 0.62 -8.70
CA ALA A 44 -5.51 0.62 -9.21
C ALA A 44 -4.67 1.61 -8.38
N SER A 45 -3.35 1.46 -8.43
CA SER A 45 -2.40 2.38 -7.78
C SER A 45 -2.50 2.40 -6.24
N GLU A 46 -2.91 1.31 -5.61
CA GLU A 46 -2.90 1.20 -4.14
C GLU A 46 -1.46 1.39 -3.60
N GLU A 47 -0.49 0.71 -4.22
CA GLU A 47 0.95 0.82 -3.91
C GLU A 47 1.64 2.14 -4.29
N ASN A 48 0.93 3.07 -4.95
CA ASN A 48 1.54 4.29 -5.48
C ASN A 48 0.61 5.50 -5.34
N SER A 49 1.00 6.41 -4.45
CA SER A 49 0.29 7.67 -4.19
C SER A 49 0.63 8.81 -5.17
N ASP A 50 1.58 8.62 -6.09
CA ASP A 50 2.11 9.70 -6.94
C ASP A 50 1.27 9.94 -8.21
N ILE A 51 0.27 9.11 -8.48
CA ILE A 51 -0.61 9.23 -9.66
C ILE A 51 -1.90 9.97 -9.26
N PRO A 52 -2.07 11.25 -9.64
CA PRO A 52 -3.25 12.01 -9.23
C PRO A 52 -4.54 11.44 -9.86
N GLY A 53 -5.64 11.47 -9.11
CA GLY A 53 -6.96 11.07 -9.62
C GLY A 53 -7.15 9.55 -9.82
N VAL A 54 -6.25 8.73 -9.27
CA VAL A 54 -6.37 7.27 -9.25
C VAL A 54 -6.46 6.81 -7.79
N GLY A 55 -6.93 5.58 -7.55
CA GLY A 55 -6.99 5.00 -6.22
C GLY A 55 -8.30 5.26 -5.47
N VAL A 56 -8.34 4.81 -4.21
CA VAL A 56 -9.52 4.88 -3.36
C VAL A 56 -9.84 6.33 -2.95
N GLU A 57 -8.82 7.16 -2.81
CA GLU A 57 -8.91 8.57 -2.46
C GLU A 57 -9.78 9.33 -3.47
N ASN A 58 -9.47 9.19 -4.77
CA ASN A 58 -10.26 9.82 -5.82
C ASN A 58 -11.69 9.28 -5.88
N LEU A 59 -11.91 7.98 -5.61
CA LEU A 59 -13.25 7.41 -5.54
C LEU A 59 -14.07 7.98 -4.39
N MET A 60 -13.43 8.23 -3.24
CA MET A 60 -14.05 8.90 -2.09
C MET A 60 -14.36 10.37 -2.39
N GLU A 61 -13.39 11.12 -2.91
CA GLU A 61 -13.54 12.55 -3.25
C GLU A 61 -14.65 12.79 -4.28
N THR A 62 -14.78 11.89 -5.26
CA THR A 62 -15.82 11.98 -6.30
C THR A 62 -17.16 11.38 -5.88
N GLY A 63 -17.28 10.84 -4.67
CA GLY A 63 -18.52 10.22 -4.15
C GLY A 63 -18.93 8.92 -4.86
N LYS A 64 -18.07 8.35 -5.71
CA LYS A 64 -18.38 7.15 -6.50
C LYS A 64 -18.60 5.90 -5.65
N ILE A 65 -18.05 5.87 -4.45
CA ILE A 65 -18.18 4.77 -3.49
C ILE A 65 -19.01 5.16 -2.25
N ASP A 66 -19.80 6.23 -2.32
CA ASP A 66 -20.66 6.66 -1.19
C ASP A 66 -21.67 5.59 -0.76
N PHE A 67 -22.04 4.69 -1.67
CA PHE A 67 -22.91 3.55 -1.36
C PHE A 67 -22.29 2.58 -0.34
N LEU A 68 -20.97 2.60 -0.13
CA LEU A 68 -20.27 1.78 0.86
C LEU A 68 -20.40 2.34 2.29
N LYS A 69 -20.68 3.64 2.47
CA LYS A 69 -20.66 4.32 3.79
C LYS A 69 -21.65 3.72 4.81
N ASN A 70 -22.68 3.04 4.34
CA ASN A 70 -23.77 2.51 5.18
C ASN A 70 -23.70 0.98 5.38
N GLY A 71 -22.62 0.33 4.96
CA GLY A 71 -22.48 -1.12 5.00
C GLY A 71 -21.13 -1.58 5.55
N PRO A 72 -20.99 -2.87 5.86
CA PRO A 72 -19.69 -3.45 6.17
C PRO A 72 -18.80 -3.40 4.92
N VAL A 73 -17.53 -3.05 5.11
CA VAL A 73 -16.50 -3.07 4.07
C VAL A 73 -15.47 -4.13 4.43
N LEU A 74 -15.18 -5.02 3.49
CA LEU A 74 -14.11 -5.99 3.59
C LEU A 74 -12.98 -5.53 2.66
N TRP A 75 -11.86 -5.16 3.25
CA TRP A 75 -10.63 -4.92 2.51
C TRP A 75 -9.93 -6.26 2.31
N ILE A 76 -9.85 -6.71 1.05
CA ILE A 76 -9.32 -8.02 0.71
C ILE A 76 -7.90 -7.84 0.22
N ASP A 77 -7.00 -7.96 1.17
CA ASP A 77 -5.57 -7.77 1.02
C ASP A 77 -4.88 -8.69 2.03
N CYS A 78 -3.63 -9.07 1.76
CA CYS A 78 -2.83 -10.07 2.46
C CYS A 78 -3.19 -11.55 2.17
N SER A 79 -2.12 -12.36 2.14
CA SER A 79 -2.20 -13.82 1.99
C SER A 79 -2.02 -14.60 3.30
N ASP A 80 -1.76 -13.94 4.44
CA ASP A 80 -1.49 -14.65 5.70
C ASP A 80 -1.68 -13.79 6.98
N SER A 81 -2.82 -13.11 7.10
CA SER A 81 -3.19 -12.40 8.34
C SER A 81 -4.57 -12.87 8.83
N GLN A 82 -4.72 -12.93 10.16
CA GLN A 82 -6.05 -13.05 10.77
C GLN A 82 -6.89 -11.81 10.40
N PRO A 83 -8.23 -11.93 10.29
CA PRO A 83 -9.08 -10.77 10.06
C PRO A 83 -8.75 -9.63 11.03
N CYS A 84 -8.38 -8.47 10.49
CA CYS A 84 -8.07 -7.27 11.26
C CYS A 84 -9.04 -6.14 10.94
N ILE A 85 -9.33 -5.30 11.94
CA ILE A 85 -10.25 -4.17 11.82
C ILE A 85 -9.55 -2.82 11.69
N GLY A 86 -8.22 -2.81 11.55
CA GLY A 86 -7.41 -1.60 11.44
C GLY A 86 -5.99 -1.90 10.98
N THR A 87 -5.33 -0.86 10.49
CA THR A 87 -3.92 -0.89 10.04
C THR A 87 -3.13 0.23 10.72
N ALA A 88 -1.80 0.12 10.69
CA ALA A 88 -0.94 1.21 11.13
C ALA A 88 -0.96 2.35 10.10
N GLY A 89 -0.94 3.60 10.58
CA GLY A 89 -0.70 4.75 9.70
C GLY A 89 0.75 4.77 9.23
N VAL A 90 0.99 5.35 8.05
CA VAL A 90 2.33 5.58 7.48
C VAL A 90 2.63 7.07 7.41
N ILE A 91 3.84 7.45 7.80
CA ILE A 91 4.36 8.83 7.65
C ILE A 91 5.71 8.74 6.96
N THR A 92 5.77 9.26 5.74
CA THR A 92 7.01 9.40 4.98
C THR A 92 7.63 10.76 5.26
N TRP A 93 8.94 10.79 5.56
CA TRP A 93 9.69 12.02 5.76
C TRP A 93 11.05 11.94 5.05
N SER A 94 11.67 13.09 4.81
CA SER A 94 13.01 13.17 4.24
C SER A 94 13.95 13.92 5.17
N LEU A 95 15.16 13.39 5.34
CA LEU A 95 16.24 14.05 6.07
C LEU A 95 17.32 14.49 5.09
N ARG A 96 17.72 15.76 5.19
CA ARG A 96 18.79 16.33 4.38
C ARG A 96 19.93 16.77 5.28
N ALA A 97 21.09 16.11 5.15
CA ALA A 97 22.33 16.59 5.73
C ALA A 97 22.99 17.60 4.78
N THR A 98 23.38 18.76 5.32
CA THR A 98 24.05 19.82 4.55
C THR A 98 25.43 20.05 5.13
N GLY A 99 26.45 19.71 4.35
CA GLY A 99 27.86 19.91 4.70
C GLY A 99 28.45 21.18 4.10
N LYS A 100 29.78 21.22 4.04
CA LYS A 100 30.56 22.31 3.44
C LYS A 100 31.55 21.73 2.43
N LEU A 101 31.39 22.11 1.17
CA LEU A 101 32.22 21.64 0.08
C LEU A 101 33.67 22.15 0.23
N PHE A 102 34.64 21.24 0.11
CA PHE A 102 36.06 21.58 0.06
C PHE A 102 36.86 20.47 -0.65
N HIS A 103 38.12 20.75 -0.98
CA HIS A 103 39.03 19.78 -1.59
C HIS A 103 39.24 18.56 -0.68
N SER A 104 39.11 17.34 -1.23
CA SER A 104 39.16 16.08 -0.45
C SER A 104 40.50 15.82 0.25
N GLY A 105 41.60 16.37 -0.26
CA GLY A 105 42.91 16.34 0.40
C GLY A 105 43.05 17.23 1.64
N LEU A 106 42.06 18.10 1.93
CA LEU A 106 42.03 18.98 3.10
C LEU A 106 40.66 18.85 3.82
N PRO A 107 40.31 17.65 4.32
CA PRO A 107 38.96 17.36 4.82
C PRO A 107 38.57 18.24 6.02
N HIS A 108 39.54 18.67 6.83
CA HIS A 108 39.35 19.56 7.98
C HIS A 108 38.86 20.97 7.62
N LEU A 109 38.90 21.37 6.34
CA LEU A 109 38.39 22.67 5.86
C LEU A 109 36.95 22.58 5.32
N GLY A 110 36.47 21.36 5.10
CA GLY A 110 35.09 21.04 4.68
C GLY A 110 34.27 20.44 5.82
N MET A 111 33.04 20.04 5.48
CA MET A 111 32.19 19.19 6.32
C MET A 111 31.53 18.17 5.41
N ASN A 112 31.77 16.89 5.67
CA ASN A 112 31.21 15.81 4.87
C ASN A 112 29.77 15.53 5.29
N ALA A 113 28.82 15.93 4.44
CA ALA A 113 27.39 15.69 4.69
C ALA A 113 27.05 14.19 4.86
N LEU A 114 27.84 13.30 4.25
CA LEU A 114 27.63 11.85 4.37
C LEU A 114 27.93 11.37 5.78
N GLU A 115 28.98 11.87 6.43
CA GLU A 115 29.30 11.50 7.82
C GLU A 115 28.16 11.90 8.76
N MET A 116 27.65 13.12 8.61
CA MET A 116 26.49 13.59 9.37
C MET A 116 25.23 12.73 9.13
N ALA A 117 24.97 12.35 7.88
CA ALA A 117 23.84 11.50 7.54
C ALA A 117 24.00 10.08 8.12
N MET A 118 25.21 9.52 8.12
CA MET A 118 25.51 8.22 8.71
C MET A 118 25.26 8.22 10.23
N ASP A 119 25.69 9.27 10.93
CA ASP A 119 25.41 9.41 12.37
C ASP A 119 23.91 9.46 12.67
N ALA A 120 23.14 10.19 11.85
CA ALA A 120 21.68 10.24 12.00
C ALA A 120 21.03 8.88 11.74
N VAL A 121 21.45 8.15 10.69
CA VAL A 121 20.94 6.81 10.38
C VAL A 121 21.23 5.82 11.51
N ASN A 122 22.46 5.86 12.07
CA ASN A 122 22.85 5.00 13.19
C ASN A 122 21.94 5.20 14.41
N GLU A 123 21.51 6.43 14.71
CA GLU A 123 20.61 6.69 15.83
C GLU A 123 19.17 6.25 15.52
N LEU A 124 18.71 6.48 14.28
CA LEU A 124 17.37 6.06 13.85
C LEU A 124 17.19 4.54 13.94
N GLN A 125 18.18 3.76 13.51
CA GLN A 125 18.17 2.29 13.56
C GLN A 125 18.17 1.70 14.98
N LYS A 126 18.52 2.48 16.01
CA LYS A 126 18.39 2.02 17.41
C LYS A 126 16.96 2.11 17.91
N ARG A 127 16.14 2.97 17.30
CA ARG A 127 14.80 3.30 17.78
C ARG A 127 13.70 2.64 16.95
N PHE A 128 13.92 2.51 15.65
CA PHE A 128 13.03 1.86 14.68
C PHE A 128 13.67 0.57 14.20
#